data_AF-A0A2L2XC00-F1
#
_entry.id   AF-A0A2L2XC00-F1
#
_cell.length_a   1.000
_cell.length_b   1.000
_cell.length_c   1.000
_cell.angle_alpha   90.00
_cell.angle_beta   90.00
_cell.angle_gamma   90.00
#
_symmetry.space_group_name_H-M   'P 1'
#
loop_
_entity.id
_entity.type
_entity.pdbx_description
1 polymer ?
#
loop_
_entity_poly.entity_id
_entity_poly.type
_entity_poly.pdbx_seq_one_letter_code
_entity_poly.pdbx_strand_id
1 'polypeptide(L)'
;MSLSTADIKEQVKLMPDASGCYQFFDKNGEIIYIGKAKSLKKRVSSYFRAHKDSPKLSILVPQIVKIECIVVDSEVEALILESELIKKHKPKYNVLLKDDKKFPYFLITREEYPRILVVRKANKNPLAGKNFGPYTDSRAMYATLDILGKIFPLRKCASKNKSAQ
;
A
#
# COMPACT_ATOMS: atom_id res chain seq x y z
N MET A 1 -1.67 28.31 16.96
CA MET A 1 -0.28 28.21 17.46
C MET A 1 0.50 27.34 16.47
N SER A 2 1.49 27.90 15.79
CA SER A 2 2.39 27.17 14.89
C SER A 2 3.37 26.34 15.73
N LEU A 3 3.30 25.01 15.64
CA LEU A 3 4.29 24.14 16.27
C LEU A 3 5.66 24.33 15.58
N SER A 4 6.72 24.40 16.37
CA SER A 4 8.09 24.43 15.86
C SER A 4 8.49 23.04 15.34
N THR A 5 9.51 22.97 14.47
CA THR A 5 10.04 21.69 13.97
C THR A 5 10.61 20.80 15.09
N ALA A 6 10.98 21.38 16.24
CA ALA A 6 11.37 20.64 17.44
C ALA A 6 10.18 19.90 18.06
N ASP A 7 9.00 20.54 18.09
CA ASP A 7 7.78 19.95 18.66
C ASP A 7 7.29 18.75 17.83
N ILE A 8 7.43 18.81 16.50
CA ILE A 8 7.11 17.67 15.63
C ILE A 8 8.00 16.47 15.92
N LYS A 9 9.30 16.68 16.14
CA LYS A 9 10.23 15.58 16.47
C LYS A 9 9.86 14.91 17.80
N GLU A 10 9.46 15.68 18.80
CA GLU A 10 8.98 15.13 20.07
C GLU A 10 7.66 14.37 19.89
N GLN A 11 6.71 14.92 19.13
CA GLN A 11 5.47 14.22 18.80
C GLN A 11 5.74 12.86 18.14
N VAL A 12 6.71 12.79 17.22
CA VAL A 12 7.09 11.55 16.54
C VAL A 12 7.66 10.50 17.49
N LYS A 13 8.40 10.91 18.53
CA LYS A 13 8.93 9.96 19.54
C LYS A 13 7.84 9.29 20.36
N LEU A 14 6.73 9.99 20.59
CA LEU A 14 5.57 9.52 21.35
C LEU A 14 4.60 8.66 20.52
N MET A 15 4.79 8.56 19.20
CA MET A 15 3.93 7.75 18.35
C MET A 15 3.99 6.25 18.72
N PRO A 16 2.88 5.51 18.55
CA PRO A 16 2.82 4.09 18.89
C PRO A 16 3.67 3.23 17.92
N ASP A 17 4.24 2.14 18.43
CA ASP A 17 4.85 1.07 17.62
C ASP A 17 3.76 0.07 17.17
N ALA A 18 2.75 0.58 16.45
CA ALA A 18 1.60 -0.17 16.00
C ALA A 18 1.30 0.06 14.51
N SER A 19 0.48 -0.82 13.93
CA SER A 19 0.01 -0.67 12.55
C SER A 19 -1.02 0.47 12.46
N GLY A 20 -1.03 1.19 11.34
CA GLY A 20 -1.89 2.36 11.22
C GLY A 20 -1.66 3.20 9.96
N CYS A 21 -2.48 4.23 9.85
CA CYS A 21 -2.32 5.31 8.88
C CYS A 21 -1.83 6.58 9.57
N TYR A 22 -0.93 7.32 8.93
CA TYR A 22 -0.49 8.64 9.36
C TYR A 22 -0.87 9.69 8.31
N GLN A 23 -1.13 10.91 8.78
CA GLN A 23 -1.55 12.05 7.99
C GLN A 23 -0.64 13.23 8.32
N PHE A 24 -0.10 13.87 7.29
CA PHE A 24 0.68 15.09 7.42
C PHE A 24 -0.14 16.28 6.97
N PHE A 25 -0.11 17.33 7.78
CA PHE A 25 -0.84 18.56 7.56
C PHE A 25 0.10 19.72 7.33
N ASP A 26 -0.31 20.66 6.49
CA ASP A 26 0.39 21.94 6.31
C ASP A 26 -0.09 23.03 7.27
N LYS A 27 0.53 24.21 7.16
CA LYS A 27 0.20 25.41 7.95
C LYS A 27 -1.24 25.88 7.81
N ASN A 28 -1.94 25.50 6.75
CA ASN A 28 -3.34 25.84 6.51
C ASN A 28 -4.30 24.80 7.14
N GLY A 29 -3.76 23.72 7.71
CA GLY A 29 -4.54 22.61 8.24
C GLY A 29 -5.01 21.63 7.15
N GLU A 30 -4.44 21.68 5.94
CA GLU A 30 -4.79 20.76 4.86
C GLU A 30 -3.95 19.48 4.93
N ILE A 31 -4.57 18.33 4.64
CA ILE A 31 -3.85 17.06 4.53
C ILE A 31 -3.04 17.07 3.23
N ILE A 32 -1.72 17.12 3.36
CA ILE A 32 -0.79 17.15 2.23
C ILE A 32 -0.26 15.76 1.86
N TYR A 33 -0.22 14.82 2.80
CA TYR A 33 0.20 13.45 2.57
C TYR A 33 -0.45 12.46 3.56
N ILE A 34 -0.77 11.26 3.07
CA ILE A 34 -1.29 10.14 3.85
C ILE A 34 -0.47 8.90 3.52
N GLY A 35 -0.14 8.09 4.52
CA GLY A 35 0.48 6.81 4.27
C GLY A 35 0.17 5.78 5.35
N LYS A 36 0.42 4.51 5.05
CA LYS A 36 0.32 3.41 6.02
C LYS A 36 1.66 2.97 6.60
N ALA A 37 1.62 2.30 7.74
CA ALA A 37 2.78 1.73 8.40
C ALA A 37 2.45 0.43 9.15
N LYS A 38 3.40 -0.52 9.19
CA LYS A 38 3.39 -1.61 10.19
C LYS A 38 3.72 -1.10 11.60
N SER A 39 4.51 -0.04 11.65
CA SER A 39 4.96 0.66 12.85
C SER A 39 4.92 2.15 12.55
N LEU A 40 3.91 2.84 13.07
CA LEU A 40 3.74 4.28 12.93
C LEU A 40 4.99 5.03 13.40
N LYS A 41 5.51 4.71 14.59
CA LYS A 41 6.74 5.30 15.13
C LYS A 41 7.95 5.15 14.20
N LYS A 42 8.28 3.93 13.76
CA LYS A 42 9.45 3.69 12.90
C LYS A 42 9.28 4.36 11.54
N ARG A 43 8.08 4.29 10.96
CA ARG A 43 7.79 4.84 9.65
C ARG A 43 7.87 6.35 9.66
N VAL A 44 7.18 7.03 10.57
CA VAL A 44 7.17 8.49 10.62
C VAL A 44 8.54 9.03 11.01
N SER A 45 9.25 8.39 11.95
CA SER A 45 10.64 8.76 12.29
C SER A 45 11.57 8.76 11.08
N SER A 46 11.36 7.87 10.11
CA SER A 46 12.19 7.81 8.89
C SER A 46 12.08 9.07 8.03
N TYR A 47 10.94 9.79 8.08
CA TYR A 47 10.75 11.09 7.41
C TYR A 47 11.50 12.25 8.09
N PHE A 48 12.23 12.03 9.18
CA PHE A 48 12.98 13.09 9.85
C PHE A 48 14.47 12.74 10.08
N ARG A 49 14.92 11.59 9.59
CA ARG A 49 16.35 11.23 9.50
C ARG A 49 16.98 11.99 8.33
N ALA A 50 18.30 12.19 8.35
CA ALA A 50 18.99 13.02 7.35
C ALA A 50 18.68 12.58 5.90
N HIS A 51 17.98 13.43 5.15
CA HIS A 51 17.38 13.14 3.83
C HIS A 51 18.30 13.43 2.64
N LYS A 52 19.60 13.14 2.74
CA LYS A 52 20.53 13.54 1.67
C LYS A 52 20.20 12.94 0.29
N ASP A 53 19.45 11.84 0.24
CA ASP A 53 19.27 11.07 -0.99
C ASP A 53 17.83 11.02 -1.56
N SER A 54 16.88 11.79 -1.03
CA SER A 54 15.49 11.80 -1.58
C SER A 54 14.95 13.21 -1.86
N PRO A 55 15.01 13.67 -3.13
CA PRO A 55 14.45 14.96 -3.55
C PRO A 55 12.95 15.11 -3.28
N LYS A 56 12.22 13.99 -3.16
CA LYS A 56 10.79 13.98 -2.84
C LYS A 56 10.54 14.35 -1.37
N LEU A 57 11.38 13.87 -0.46
CA LEU A 57 11.24 14.12 0.97
C LEU A 57 11.72 15.52 1.36
N SER A 58 12.74 16.06 0.68
CA SER A 58 13.22 17.42 0.91
C SER A 58 12.15 18.49 0.64
N ILE A 59 11.19 18.21 -0.25
CA ILE A 59 10.05 19.10 -0.52
C ILE A 59 8.93 18.90 0.51
N LEU A 60 8.58 17.64 0.83
CA LEU A 60 7.46 17.31 1.70
C LEU A 60 7.71 17.71 3.15
N VAL A 61 8.85 17.32 3.72
CA VAL A 61 9.12 17.40 5.16
C VAL A 61 9.05 18.83 5.70
N PRO A 62 9.58 19.88 5.02
CA PRO A 62 9.49 21.25 5.50
C PRO A 62 8.06 21.82 5.57
N GLN A 63 7.09 21.21 4.88
CA GLN A 63 5.71 21.68 4.88
C GLN A 63 4.86 21.07 5.99
N ILE A 64 5.37 20.05 6.70
CA ILE A 64 4.65 19.38 7.77
C ILE A 64 4.62 20.28 9.00
N VAL A 65 3.44 20.63 9.49
CA VAL A 65 3.25 21.37 10.75
C VAL A 65 2.55 20.55 11.83
N LYS A 66 1.82 19.51 11.42
CA LYS A 66 1.04 18.64 12.30
C LYS A 66 0.99 17.23 11.72
N ILE A 67 1.06 16.24 12.61
CA ILE A 67 0.95 14.82 12.29
C ILE A 67 -0.24 14.26 13.06
N GLU A 68 -1.06 13.45 12.41
CA GLU A 68 -2.07 12.63 13.08
C GLU A 68 -1.91 11.17 12.67
N CYS A 69 -2.39 10.25 13.50
CA CYS A 69 -2.41 8.83 13.16
C CYS A 69 -3.68 8.14 13.63
N ILE A 70 -4.08 7.12 12.88
CA ILE A 70 -5.15 6.20 13.22
C ILE A 70 -4.50 4.82 13.36
N VAL A 71 -4.57 4.25 14.56
CA VAL A 71 -4.08 2.90 14.85
C VAL A 71 -5.13 1.89 14.41
N VAL A 72 -4.69 0.77 13.83
CA VAL A 72 -5.54 -0.35 13.45
C VAL A 72 -4.91 -1.67 13.87
N ASP A 73 -5.69 -2.75 13.85
CA ASP A 73 -5.28 -4.03 14.41
C ASP A 73 -4.42 -4.85 13.43
N SER A 74 -4.45 -4.51 12.13
CA SER A 74 -3.68 -5.22 11.11
C SER A 74 -3.10 -4.34 10.00
N GLU A 75 -2.08 -4.85 9.31
CA GLU A 75 -1.52 -4.20 8.12
C GLU A 75 -2.51 -4.12 6.95
N VAL A 76 -3.46 -5.08 6.89
CA VAL A 76 -4.49 -5.13 5.86
C VAL A 76 -5.50 -4.01 6.07
N GLU A 77 -5.94 -3.81 7.30
CA GLU A 77 -6.80 -2.66 7.66
C GLU A 77 -6.11 -1.34 7.37
N ALA A 78 -4.81 -1.22 7.70
CA ALA A 78 -4.04 -0.01 7.42
C ALA A 78 -3.96 0.28 5.92
N LEU A 79 -3.92 -0.77 5.08
CA LEU A 79 -3.95 -0.63 3.63
C LEU A 79 -5.32 -0.18 3.12
N ILE A 80 -6.40 -0.75 3.66
CA ILE A 80 -7.78 -0.38 3.28
C ILE A 80 -8.05 1.06 3.68
N LEU A 81 -7.79 1.41 4.93
CA LEU A 81 -7.99 2.75 5.49
C LEU A 81 -7.17 3.80 4.73
N GLU A 82 -5.90 3.54 4.41
CA GLU A 82 -5.09 4.45 3.60
C GLU A 82 -5.74 4.70 2.23
N SER A 83 -6.20 3.65 1.57
CA SER A 83 -6.86 3.76 0.25
C SER A 83 -8.11 4.63 0.33
N GLU A 84 -8.93 4.44 1.37
CA GLU A 84 -10.14 5.22 1.61
C GLU A 84 -9.83 6.69 1.88
N LEU A 85 -8.87 6.96 2.77
CA LEU A 85 -8.44 8.31 3.11
C LEU A 85 -7.83 9.05 1.90
N ILE A 86 -6.98 8.39 1.11
CA ILE A 86 -6.41 8.99 -0.12
C ILE A 86 -7.52 9.28 -1.14
N LYS A 87 -8.50 8.38 -1.32
CA LYS A 87 -9.63 8.62 -2.23
C LYS A 87 -10.49 9.80 -1.78
N LYS A 88 -10.73 9.90 -0.47
CA LYS A 88 -11.54 10.95 0.16
C LYS A 88 -10.87 12.32 0.10
N HIS A 89 -9.61 12.41 0.49
CA HIS A 89 -8.90 13.68 0.67
C HIS A 89 -8.04 14.09 -0.52
N LYS A 90 -7.68 13.15 -1.41
CA LYS A 90 -6.81 13.35 -2.58
C LYS A 90 -5.59 14.26 -2.29
N PRO A 91 -4.76 13.93 -1.28
CA PRO A 91 -3.68 14.81 -0.84
C PRO A 91 -2.69 15.10 -1.96
N LYS A 92 -2.22 16.36 -2.03
CA LYS A 92 -1.30 16.86 -3.05
C LYS A 92 -0.11 15.93 -3.30
N TYR A 93 0.57 15.50 -2.23
CA TYR A 93 1.78 14.67 -2.37
C TYR A 93 1.49 13.20 -2.60
N ASN A 94 0.30 12.67 -2.29
CA ASN A 94 -0.07 11.31 -2.71
C ASN A 94 -0.27 11.20 -4.23
N VAL A 95 -0.71 12.29 -4.87
CA VAL A 95 -0.85 12.37 -6.33
C VAL A 95 0.52 12.54 -6.99
N LEU A 96 1.32 13.50 -6.50
CA LEU A 96 2.64 13.83 -7.06
C LEU A 96 3.70 12.76 -6.79
N LEU A 97 3.62 12.07 -5.64
CA LEU A 97 4.65 11.14 -5.16
C LEU A 97 4.19 9.67 -5.18
N LYS A 98 3.36 9.26 -6.15
CA LYS A 98 2.94 7.86 -6.31
C LYS A 98 4.15 6.92 -6.29
N ASP A 99 4.23 6.10 -5.25
CA ASP A 99 5.12 4.95 -5.17
C ASP A 99 4.34 3.75 -5.74
N ASP A 100 4.86 3.11 -6.79
CA ASP A 100 4.14 2.08 -7.55
C ASP A 100 4.20 0.70 -6.86
N LYS A 101 4.11 0.69 -5.52
CA LYS A 101 4.09 -0.54 -4.72
C LYS A 101 2.75 -1.23 -4.83
N LYS A 102 2.60 -1.93 -5.93
CA LYS A 102 1.41 -2.72 -6.21
C LYS A 102 1.52 -4.07 -5.50
N PHE A 103 0.64 -4.27 -4.52
CA PHE A 103 0.45 -5.57 -3.89
C PHE A 103 0.06 -6.62 -4.94
N PRO A 104 0.54 -7.87 -4.81
CA PRO A 104 0.10 -8.95 -5.67
C PRO A 104 -1.35 -9.36 -5.35
N TYR A 105 -2.02 -9.85 -6.38
CA TYR A 105 -3.36 -10.43 -6.35
C TYR A 105 -3.28 -11.82 -6.98
N PHE A 106 -4.18 -12.71 -6.60
CA PHE A 106 -4.51 -13.86 -7.42
C PHE A 106 -5.55 -13.47 -8.46
N LEU A 107 -5.28 -13.74 -9.72
CA LEU A 107 -6.26 -13.69 -10.80
C LEU A 107 -6.66 -15.12 -11.13
N ILE A 108 -7.94 -15.44 -10.92
CA ILE A 108 -8.55 -16.69 -11.40
C ILE A 108 -9.15 -16.42 -12.77
N THR A 109 -8.61 -17.04 -13.83
CA THR A 109 -9.10 -16.85 -15.20
C THR A 109 -10.48 -17.47 -15.41
N ARG A 110 -11.24 -16.97 -16.40
CA ARG A 110 -12.60 -17.44 -16.76
C ARG A 110 -12.65 -18.50 -17.87
N GLU A 111 -11.49 -19.00 -18.29
CA GLU A 111 -11.42 -20.06 -19.31
C GLU A 111 -11.97 -21.40 -18.76
N GLU A 112 -12.33 -22.33 -19.64
CA GLU A 112 -12.89 -23.66 -19.30
C GLU A 112 -12.06 -24.41 -18.25
N TYR A 113 -10.74 -24.23 -18.28
CA TYR A 113 -9.81 -24.74 -17.28
C TYR A 113 -9.09 -23.59 -16.56
N PRO A 114 -9.68 -23.07 -15.46
CA PRO A 114 -9.17 -21.87 -14.78
C PRO A 114 -7.72 -22.03 -14.30
N ARG A 115 -6.98 -20.93 -14.40
CA ARG A 115 -5.62 -20.79 -13.86
C ARG A 115 -5.61 -19.75 -12.76
N ILE A 116 -4.78 -20.00 -11.74
CA ILE A 116 -4.48 -19.02 -10.70
C ILE A 116 -3.15 -18.34 -11.06
N LEU A 117 -3.21 -17.06 -11.40
CA LEU A 117 -2.05 -16.25 -11.77
C LEU A 117 -1.76 -15.21 -10.68
N VAL A 118 -0.49 -14.94 -10.42
CA VAL A 118 -0.09 -13.82 -9.55
C VAL A 118 0.08 -12.56 -10.40
N VAL A 119 -0.76 -11.55 -10.18
CA VAL A 119 -0.73 -10.28 -10.92
C VAL A 119 -0.53 -9.11 -9.97
N ARG A 120 0.23 -8.09 -10.38
CA ARG A 120 0.39 -6.84 -9.60
C ARG A 120 -0.52 -5.71 -10.10
N LYS A 121 -1.14 -5.83 -11.27
CA LYS A 121 -2.19 -4.89 -11.71
C LYS A 121 -3.52 -5.61 -11.60
N ALA A 122 -4.44 -5.06 -10.82
CA ALA A 122 -5.83 -5.52 -10.84
C ALA A 122 -6.32 -5.42 -12.30
N ASN A 123 -6.71 -6.56 -12.87
CA ASN A 123 -7.12 -6.61 -14.27
C ASN A 123 -8.40 -5.77 -14.44
N LYS A 124 -8.36 -4.75 -15.32
CA LYS A 124 -9.52 -3.89 -15.59
C LYS A 124 -10.56 -4.57 -16.48
N ASN A 125 -10.21 -5.69 -17.12
CA ASN A 125 -11.12 -6.45 -17.96
C ASN A 125 -11.87 -7.50 -17.11
N PRO A 126 -13.17 -7.33 -16.84
CA PRO A 126 -13.94 -8.30 -16.07
C PRO A 126 -13.98 -9.66 -16.77
N LEU A 127 -13.93 -9.69 -18.10
CA LEU A 127 -13.97 -10.91 -18.92
C LEU A 127 -12.71 -11.78 -18.75
N ALA A 128 -11.60 -11.21 -18.27
CA ALA A 128 -10.33 -11.93 -18.15
C ALA A 128 -10.19 -12.77 -16.86
N GLY A 129 -11.04 -12.55 -15.84
CA GLY A 129 -10.97 -13.30 -14.59
C GLY A 129 -11.39 -12.51 -13.35
N LYS A 130 -11.39 -13.18 -12.20
CA LYS A 130 -11.69 -12.59 -10.88
C LYS A 130 -10.40 -12.39 -10.08
N ASN A 131 -10.19 -11.20 -9.55
CA ASN A 131 -9.05 -10.89 -8.67
C ASN A 131 -9.40 -11.19 -7.20
N PHE A 132 -8.46 -11.76 -6.46
CA PHE A 132 -8.51 -12.01 -5.02
C PHE A 132 -7.25 -11.43 -4.37
N GLY A 133 -7.41 -10.73 -3.25
CA GLY A 133 -6.38 -9.91 -2.63
C GLY A 133 -6.83 -8.46 -2.45
N PRO A 134 -5.91 -7.49 -2.26
CA PRO A 134 -4.45 -7.60 -2.34
C PRO A 134 -3.82 -8.43 -1.20
N TYR A 135 -2.75 -9.16 -1.48
CA TYR A 135 -1.99 -9.87 -0.45
C TYR A 135 -0.85 -9.00 0.08
N THR A 136 -0.90 -8.67 1.37
CA THR A 136 0.13 -7.87 2.06
C THR A 136 1.40 -8.66 2.35
N ASP A 137 1.29 -9.98 2.54
CA ASP A 137 2.41 -10.91 2.65
C ASP A 137 2.49 -11.82 1.41
N SER A 138 3.50 -11.61 0.58
CA SER A 138 3.72 -12.43 -0.62
C SER A 138 4.13 -13.86 -0.29
N ARG A 139 4.81 -14.12 0.84
CA ARG A 139 5.21 -15.49 1.23
C ARG A 139 4.00 -16.31 1.60
N ALA A 140 3.11 -15.77 2.44
CA ALA A 140 1.86 -16.43 2.81
C ALA A 140 0.98 -16.69 1.56
N MET A 141 0.95 -15.74 0.63
CA MET A 141 0.28 -15.91 -0.66
C MET A 141 0.85 -17.11 -1.43
N TYR A 142 2.17 -17.19 -1.64
CA TYR A 142 2.77 -18.32 -2.37
C TYR A 142 2.57 -19.67 -1.66
N ALA A 143 2.62 -19.70 -0.32
CA ALA A 143 2.32 -20.91 0.44
C ALA A 143 0.88 -21.38 0.22
N THR A 144 -0.08 -20.45 0.15
CA THR A 144 -1.48 -20.77 -0.17
C THR A 144 -1.60 -21.37 -1.58
N LEU A 145 -0.89 -20.81 -2.56
CA LEU A 145 -0.90 -21.32 -3.93
C LEU A 145 -0.33 -22.75 -4.03
N ASP A 146 0.72 -23.05 -3.27
CA ASP A 146 1.32 -24.40 -3.20
C ASP A 146 0.33 -25.42 -2.64
N ILE A 147 -0.37 -25.08 -1.55
CA ILE A 147 -1.40 -25.93 -0.95
C ILE A 147 -2.55 -26.18 -1.94
N LEU A 148 -3.06 -25.12 -2.59
CA LEU A 148 -4.11 -25.24 -3.61
C LEU A 148 -3.68 -26.14 -4.76
N GLY A 149 -2.42 -26.06 -5.19
CA GLY A 149 -1.87 -26.93 -6.25
C GLY A 149 -1.65 -28.38 -5.85
N LYS A 150 -1.68 -28.71 -4.55
CA LYS A 150 -1.62 -30.08 -4.01
C LYS A 150 -3.01 -30.70 -3.86
N ILE A 151 -4.01 -29.90 -3.49
CA ILE A 151 -5.39 -30.36 -3.23
C ILE A 151 -6.18 -30.45 -4.55
N PHE A 152 -6.00 -29.47 -5.43
CA PHE A 152 -6.76 -29.37 -6.68
C PHE A 152 -5.86 -29.60 -7.89
N PRO A 153 -6.32 -30.34 -8.92
CA PRO A 153 -5.59 -30.53 -10.17
C PRO A 153 -5.66 -29.26 -11.05
N LEU A 154 -5.03 -28.18 -10.58
CA LEU A 154 -5.03 -26.89 -11.27
C LEU A 154 -4.12 -26.93 -12.50
N ARG A 155 -4.62 -26.38 -13.61
CA ARG A 155 -3.85 -26.23 -14.84
C ARG A 155 -2.68 -25.27 -14.63
N LYS A 156 -1.46 -25.71 -14.92
CA LYS A 156 -0.24 -24.87 -14.85
C LYS A 156 0.23 -24.36 -16.22
N CYS A 157 -0.17 -25.04 -17.30
CA CYS A 157 0.26 -24.70 -18.66
C CYS A 157 -0.56 -23.55 -19.25
N ALA A 158 0.10 -22.62 -19.95
CA ALA A 158 -0.59 -21.67 -20.82
C ALA A 158 -1.13 -22.42 -22.05
N SER A 159 -2.35 -22.10 -22.49
CA SER A 159 -2.88 -22.64 -23.75
C SER A 159 -2.00 -22.18 -24.91
N LYS A 160 -1.29 -23.11 -25.55
CA LYS A 160 -0.86 -22.89 -26.92
C LYS A 160 -2.13 -22.98 -27.77
N ASN A 161 -2.61 -21.84 -28.28
CA ASN A 161 -3.59 -21.87 -29.35
C ASN A 161 -2.92 -22.64 -30.50
N LYS A 162 -3.34 -23.88 -30.76
CA LYS A 162 -3.13 -24.45 -32.08
C LYS A 162 -4.05 -23.63 -32.98
N SER A 163 -3.49 -22.67 -33.70
CA SER A 163 -4.12 -22.14 -34.91
C SER A 163 -4.47 -23.36 -35.76
N ALA A 164 -5.77 -23.63 -35.89
CA ALA A 164 -6.27 -24.60 -36.85
C ALA A 164 -5.84 -24.11 -38.24
N GLN A 165 -5.08 -24.95 -38.94
CA GLN A 165 -4.93 -24.87 -40.40
C GLN A 165 -6.25 -25.24 -41.05
#